data_AF-A0A960LJS8-F1
#
_entry.id   AF-A0A960LJS8-F1
#
_cell.length_a   1.000
_cell.length_b   1.000
_cell.length_c   1.000
_cell.angle_alpha   90.00
_cell.angle_beta   90.00
_cell.angle_gamma   90.00
#
_symmetry.space_group_name_H-M   'P 1'
#
loop_
_entity.id
_entity.type
_entity.pdbx_description
1 polymer ?
#
loop_
_entity_poly.entity_id
_entity_poly.type
_entity_poly.pdbx_seq_one_letter_code
_entity_poly.pdbx_strand_id
1 'polypeptide(L)'
;MYHGLVNDDFPEEIRNFLITYSQNSSRDSAGIARYLNHSCAPNVGVRGLFTLVAMREIKIGEELCWDYDMSEDIDWQMDCSCGSPECRRSIRGFRFLPEDVREKYRGFISDWLVEKYHLKKD
;
A
#
# COMPACT_ATOMS: atom_id res chain seq x y z
N MET A 1 -15.78 9.17 -4.08
CA MET A 1 -14.49 9.68 -3.58
C MET A 1 -14.80 10.48 -2.33
N TYR A 2 -14.04 10.26 -1.26
CA TYR A 2 -14.26 10.93 0.02
C TYR A 2 -13.04 11.80 0.30
N HIS A 3 -13.30 13.01 0.79
CA HIS A 3 -12.26 13.94 1.21
C HIS A 3 -12.30 14.00 2.73
N GLY A 4 -11.24 13.53 3.38
CA GLY A 4 -11.16 13.40 4.83
C GLY A 4 -9.70 13.33 5.25
N LEU A 5 -9.36 14.00 6.34
CA LEU A 5 -7.98 14.02 6.88
C LEU A 5 -7.71 12.81 7.76
N VAL A 6 -8.76 12.11 8.18
CA VAL A 6 -8.72 11.08 9.22
C VAL A 6 -9.73 9.98 8.88
N ASN A 7 -9.39 8.72 9.19
CA ASN A 7 -10.26 7.56 8.95
C ASN A 7 -11.66 7.70 9.57
N ASP A 8 -11.82 8.55 10.59
CA ASP A 8 -13.08 8.76 11.30
C ASP A 8 -14.15 9.49 10.47
N ASP A 9 -13.76 10.23 9.43
CA ASP A 9 -14.67 10.96 8.52
C ASP A 9 -15.44 10.02 7.57
N PHE A 10 -15.06 8.73 7.52
CA PHE A 10 -15.62 7.74 6.62
C PHE A 10 -16.62 6.82 7.32
N PRO A 11 -17.64 6.30 6.60
CA PRO A 11 -18.53 5.25 7.12
C PRO A 11 -17.74 4.08 7.70
N GLU A 12 -18.17 3.56 8.85
CA GLU A 12 -17.48 2.51 9.60
C GLU A 12 -17.20 1.28 8.74
N GLU A 13 -18.12 0.97 7.81
CA GLU A 13 -18.07 -0.20 6.93
C GLU A 13 -16.92 -0.16 5.91
N ILE A 14 -16.32 1.01 5.69
CA ILE A 14 -15.23 1.19 4.71
C ILE A 14 -13.91 1.59 5.33
N ARG A 15 -13.85 1.91 6.64
CA ARG A 15 -12.63 2.43 7.30
C ARG A 15 -11.42 1.51 7.15
N ASN A 16 -11.63 0.20 7.17
CA ASN A 16 -10.56 -0.80 7.02
C ASN A 16 -10.20 -1.12 5.56
N PHE A 17 -10.88 -0.50 4.59
CA PHE A 17 -10.74 -0.77 3.17
C PHE A 17 -10.33 0.47 2.36
N LEU A 18 -9.88 1.52 3.05
CA LEU A 18 -9.43 2.75 2.43
C LEU A 18 -8.03 2.58 1.85
N ILE A 19 -7.84 3.17 0.68
CA ILE A 19 -6.54 3.38 0.04
C ILE A 19 -6.34 4.88 -0.18
N THR A 20 -5.20 5.38 0.27
CA THR A 20 -4.78 6.77 0.15
C THR A 20 -4.15 7.03 -1.22
N TYR A 21 -4.49 8.17 -1.82
CA TYR A 21 -3.96 8.56 -3.14
C TYR A 21 -3.54 10.03 -3.23
N SER A 22 -3.57 10.75 -2.10
CA SER A 22 -3.00 12.09 -1.93
C SER A 22 -2.94 12.38 -0.43
N GLN A 23 -2.30 13.49 -0.05
CA GLN A 23 -2.18 13.92 1.35
C GLN A 23 -3.52 13.95 2.12
N ASN A 24 -4.64 14.26 1.45
CA ASN A 24 -5.95 14.48 2.08
C ASN A 24 -7.10 13.74 1.37
N SER A 25 -6.79 12.69 0.59
CA SER A 25 -7.82 11.96 -0.15
C SER A 25 -7.58 10.47 -0.12
N SER A 26 -8.65 9.74 0.19
CA SER A 26 -8.69 8.29 0.21
C SER A 26 -9.98 7.80 -0.45
N ARG A 27 -9.99 6.54 -0.88
CA ARG A 27 -11.16 5.90 -1.46
C ARG A 27 -11.31 4.48 -0.95
N ASP A 28 -12.54 3.99 -0.97
CA ASP A 28 -12.81 2.56 -0.80
C ASP A 28 -12.15 1.76 -1.93
N SER A 29 -11.44 0.70 -1.57
CA SER A 29 -10.85 -0.26 -2.50
C SER A 29 -11.93 -1.00 -3.31
N ALA A 30 -13.08 -1.30 -2.66
CA ALA A 30 -14.26 -1.96 -3.20
C ALA A 30 -14.03 -3.35 -3.84
N GLY A 31 -15.10 -4.14 -3.92
CA GLY A 31 -15.11 -5.44 -4.62
C GLY A 31 -13.99 -6.39 -4.18
N ILE A 32 -13.34 -7.03 -5.16
CA ILE A 32 -12.29 -8.03 -4.91
C ILE A 32 -11.02 -7.44 -4.29
N ALA A 33 -10.78 -6.13 -4.43
CA ALA A 33 -9.57 -5.51 -3.92
C ALA A 33 -9.51 -5.50 -2.38
N ARG A 34 -10.68 -5.60 -1.71
CA ARG A 34 -10.79 -5.69 -0.24
C ARG A 34 -10.18 -6.97 0.36
N TYR A 35 -9.92 -7.99 -0.46
CA TYR A 35 -9.32 -9.26 -0.01
C TYR A 35 -7.80 -9.29 -0.11
N LEU A 36 -7.17 -8.21 -0.59
CA LEU A 36 -5.72 -8.15 -0.76
C LEU A 36 -5.04 -7.74 0.53
N ASN A 37 -4.31 -8.69 1.10
CA ASN A 37 -3.61 -8.51 2.35
C ASN A 37 -2.25 -7.84 2.16
N HIS A 38 -1.75 -7.29 3.26
CA HIS A 38 -0.38 -6.81 3.34
C HIS A 38 0.62 -7.98 3.45
N SER A 39 1.76 -7.85 2.79
CA SER A 39 2.99 -8.59 3.12
C SER A 39 4.21 -7.70 3.02
N CYS A 40 5.14 -7.83 3.97
CA CYS A 40 6.46 -7.16 3.89
C CYS A 40 7.34 -7.75 2.77
N ALA A 41 7.02 -8.95 2.28
CA ALA A 41 7.61 -9.56 1.09
C ALA A 41 6.50 -9.78 0.03
N PRO A 42 6.02 -8.71 -0.62
CA PRO A 42 4.89 -8.78 -1.53
C PRO A 42 5.25 -9.45 -2.87
N ASN A 43 4.23 -9.86 -3.61
CA ASN A 43 4.36 -10.37 -4.98
C ASN A 43 3.64 -9.50 -6.03
N VAL A 44 2.84 -8.54 -5.58
CA VAL A 44 2.23 -7.49 -6.40
C VAL A 44 2.57 -6.11 -5.82
N GLY A 45 2.63 -5.10 -6.67
CA GLY A 45 2.87 -3.72 -6.29
C GLY A 45 2.07 -2.74 -7.14
N VAL A 46 2.18 -1.44 -6.87
CA VAL A 46 1.28 -0.42 -7.41
C VAL A 46 1.85 0.23 -8.67
N ARG A 47 1.03 0.37 -9.71
CA ARG A 47 1.31 1.18 -10.90
C ARG A 47 0.20 2.22 -11.10
N GLY A 48 0.57 3.47 -11.38
CA GLY A 48 -0.39 4.56 -11.34
C GLY A 48 -0.82 4.81 -9.89
N LEU A 49 -2.09 5.11 -9.66
CA LEU A 49 -2.60 5.33 -8.30
C LEU A 49 -3.07 4.06 -7.59
N PHE A 50 -3.65 3.10 -8.34
CA PHE A 50 -4.44 2.01 -7.75
C PHE A 50 -4.24 0.63 -8.41
N THR A 51 -3.58 0.56 -9.57
CA THR A 51 -3.51 -0.69 -10.32
C THR A 51 -2.43 -1.57 -9.73
N LEU A 52 -2.78 -2.79 -9.32
CA LEU A 52 -1.80 -3.76 -8.86
C LEU A 52 -1.24 -4.54 -10.05
N VAL A 53 0.08 -4.68 -10.06
CA VAL A 53 0.84 -5.41 -11.09
C VAL A 53 1.76 -6.41 -10.42
N ALA A 54 1.99 -7.55 -11.07
CA ALA A 54 2.93 -8.55 -10.57
C ALA A 54 4.37 -8.00 -10.56
N MET A 55 5.07 -8.20 -9.45
CA MET A 55 6.50 -7.84 -9.29
C MET A 55 7.43 -8.96 -9.74
N ARG A 56 6.90 -10.19 -9.84
CA ARG A 56 7.58 -11.41 -10.27
C ARG A 56 6.56 -12.42 -10.78
N GLU A 57 7.02 -13.57 -11.25
CA GLU A 57 6.14 -14.70 -11.51
C GLU A 57 5.42 -15.14 -10.21
N ILE A 58 4.12 -15.43 -10.33
CA ILE A 58 3.24 -15.81 -9.23
C ILE A 58 2.71 -17.21 -9.52
N LYS A 59 2.86 -18.12 -8.55
CA LYS A 59 2.46 -19.52 -8.73
C LYS A 59 0.95 -19.68 -8.51
N ILE A 60 0.35 -20.69 -9.12
CA ILE A 60 -1.04 -21.07 -8.87
C ILE A 60 -1.20 -21.40 -7.38
N GLY A 61 -2.21 -20.80 -6.75
CA GLY A 61 -2.50 -20.97 -5.32
C GLY A 61 -1.69 -20.07 -4.38
N GLU A 62 -0.78 -19.26 -4.91
CA GLU A 62 -0.10 -18.23 -4.13
C GLU A 62 -1.04 -17.06 -3.85
N GLU A 63 -1.10 -16.60 -2.59
CA GLU A 63 -1.88 -15.42 -2.22
C GLU A 63 -1.28 -14.16 -2.85
N LEU A 64 -2.12 -13.30 -3.41
CA LEU A 64 -1.69 -11.98 -3.88
C LEU A 64 -1.59 -11.03 -2.69
N CYS A 65 -0.38 -10.59 -2.39
CA CYS A 65 -0.12 -9.63 -1.32
C CYS A 65 0.71 -8.47 -1.84
N TRP A 66 0.37 -7.27 -1.38
CA TRP A 66 1.12 -6.04 -1.65
C TRP A 66 1.60 -5.43 -0.35
N ASP A 67 2.51 -4.46 -0.42
CA ASP A 67 2.88 -3.70 0.77
C ASP A 67 2.04 -2.42 0.81
N TYR A 68 1.17 -2.30 1.81
CA TYR A 68 0.34 -1.09 2.01
C TYR A 68 1.16 0.20 2.03
N ASP A 69 2.41 0.17 2.49
CA ASP A 69 3.29 1.35 2.47
C ASP A 69 3.65 1.81 1.03
N MET A 70 3.31 1.05 -0.02
CA MET A 70 3.41 1.47 -1.43
C MET A 70 2.37 2.51 -1.86
N SER A 71 1.33 2.75 -1.05
CA SER A 71 0.34 3.81 -1.29
C SER A 71 0.01 4.64 -0.06
N GLU A 72 0.51 4.29 1.13
CA GLU A 72 0.10 4.91 2.39
C GLU A 72 1.22 5.79 2.93
N ASP A 73 0.90 7.02 3.36
CA ASP A 73 1.87 7.93 4.02
C ASP A 73 1.16 9.03 4.83
N ILE A 74 0.05 8.66 5.47
CA ILE A 74 -0.70 9.50 6.42
C ILE A 74 -0.52 8.94 7.85
N ASP A 75 -0.95 9.70 8.86
CA ASP A 75 -0.69 9.38 10.27
C ASP A 75 -1.59 8.26 10.80
N TRP A 76 -1.33 7.03 10.35
CA TRP A 76 -1.91 5.80 10.91
C TRP A 76 -0.85 4.69 10.98
N GLN A 77 -1.12 3.68 11.80
CA GLN A 77 -0.26 2.51 11.90
C GLN A 77 -1.08 1.26 12.25
N MET A 78 -0.55 0.09 11.90
CA MET A 78 -1.06 -1.19 12.36
C MET A 78 0.06 -2.19 12.63
N ASP A 79 -0.20 -3.14 13.51
CA ASP A 79 0.68 -4.28 13.75
C ASP A 79 0.61 -5.24 12.54
N CYS A 80 1.78 -5.73 12.12
CA CYS A 80 1.90 -6.65 10.98
C CYS A 80 2.16 -8.08 11.45
N SER A 81 1.32 -8.99 10.95
CA SER A 81 1.42 -10.44 11.18
C SER A 81 1.50 -11.25 9.88
N CYS A 82 2.06 -10.67 8.79
CA CYS A 82 2.05 -11.27 7.45
C CYS A 82 2.83 -12.61 7.30
N GLY A 83 3.56 -13.06 8.32
CA GLY A 83 4.29 -14.33 8.30
C GLY A 83 5.58 -14.35 7.48
N SER A 84 5.92 -13.28 6.75
CA SER A 84 7.19 -13.18 6.03
C SER A 84 8.39 -13.26 7.00
N PRO A 85 9.51 -13.92 6.63
CA PRO A 85 10.77 -13.81 7.37
C PRO A 85 11.30 -12.37 7.47
N GLU A 86 10.94 -11.52 6.51
CA GLU A 86 11.27 -10.08 6.45
C GLU A 86 10.18 -9.21 7.10
N CYS A 87 9.29 -9.79 7.93
CA CYS A 87 8.19 -9.05 8.54
C CYS A 87 8.69 -7.88 9.41
N ARG A 88 8.28 -6.65 9.04
CA ARG A 88 8.63 -5.40 9.73
C ARG A 88 7.88 -5.17 11.04
N ARG A 89 6.92 -6.04 11.37
CA ARG A 89 6.05 -5.98 12.57
C ARG A 89 5.12 -4.77 12.67
N SER A 90 5.31 -3.73 11.88
CA SER A 90 4.44 -2.56 11.84
C SER A 90 4.38 -1.98 10.42
N ILE A 91 3.19 -1.54 10.03
CA ILE A 91 2.89 -0.77 8.81
C ILE A 91 2.61 0.66 9.26
N ARG A 92 3.28 1.64 8.67
CA ARG A 92 3.33 3.01 9.22
C ARG A 92 3.34 4.11 8.15
N GLY A 93 3.40 3.73 6.89
CA GLY A 93 3.53 4.61 5.74
C GLY A 93 4.93 4.65 5.14
N PHE A 94 4.98 5.06 3.87
CA PHE A 94 6.15 5.09 3.00
C PHE A 94 7.37 5.77 3.63
N ARG A 95 7.17 6.90 4.34
CA ARG A 95 8.26 7.64 4.99
C ARG A 95 9.07 6.84 6.01
N PHE A 96 8.52 5.73 6.52
CA PHE A 96 9.20 4.84 7.46
C PHE A 96 9.77 3.57 6.82
N LEU A 97 9.55 3.35 5.51
CA LEU A 97 10.17 2.22 4.83
C LEU A 97 11.71 2.37 4.86
N PRO A 98 12.45 1.29 5.16
CA PRO A 98 13.89 1.24 4.97
C PRO A 98 14.30 1.55 3.53
N GLU A 99 15.48 2.14 3.33
CA GLU A 99 15.95 2.59 2.01
C GLU A 99 16.10 1.42 1.02
N ASP A 100 16.62 0.29 1.48
CA ASP A 100 16.73 -0.94 0.69
C ASP A 100 15.36 -1.49 0.25
N VAL A 101 14.34 -1.33 1.09
CA VAL A 101 12.96 -1.70 0.75
C VAL A 101 12.36 -0.72 -0.27
N ARG A 102 12.63 0.58 -0.15
CA ARG A 102 12.20 1.57 -1.16
C ARG A 102 12.80 1.29 -2.52
N GLU A 103 14.09 0.96 -2.58
CA GLU A 103 14.78 0.61 -3.83
C GLU A 103 14.19 -0.69 -4.42
N LYS A 104 13.89 -1.70 -3.60
CA LYS A 104 13.19 -2.92 -4.04
C LYS A 104 11.82 -2.64 -4.65
N TYR A 105 11.13 -1.59 -4.20
CA TYR A 105 9.80 -1.20 -4.68
C TYR A 105 9.83 -0.17 -5.81
N ARG A 106 11.01 0.20 -6.32
CA ARG A 106 11.14 1.10 -7.47
C ARG A 106 10.32 0.59 -8.66
N GLY A 107 9.50 1.46 -9.23
CA GLY A 107 8.54 1.11 -10.30
C GLY A 107 7.23 0.46 -9.85
N PHE A 108 7.05 0.25 -8.53
CA PHE A 108 5.88 -0.40 -7.91
C PHE A 108 5.24 0.42 -6.77
N ILE A 109 5.49 1.73 -6.77
CA ILE A 109 4.97 2.69 -5.77
C ILE A 109 3.88 3.53 -6.43
N SER A 110 2.84 3.86 -5.67
CA SER A 110 1.75 4.71 -6.13
C SER A 110 2.26 6.08 -6.59
N ASP A 111 1.74 6.57 -7.71
CA ASP A 111 2.19 7.80 -8.36
C ASP A 111 2.17 9.02 -7.43
N TRP A 112 1.23 9.09 -6.48
CA TRP A 112 1.16 10.22 -5.55
C TRP A 112 2.35 10.27 -4.58
N LEU A 113 2.92 9.11 -4.21
CA LEU A 113 4.12 9.04 -3.38
C LEU A 113 5.37 9.33 -4.22
N VAL A 114 5.39 8.84 -5.46
CA VAL A 114 6.44 9.17 -6.42
C VAL A 114 6.53 10.69 -6.61
N GLU A 115 5.39 11.37 -6.76
CA GLU A 115 5.31 12.82 -6.84
C GLU A 115 5.72 13.51 -5.53
N LYS A 116 5.17 13.07 -4.39
CA LYS A 116 5.45 13.64 -3.05
C LYS A 116 6.93 13.59 -2.68
N TYR A 117 7.62 12.50 -3.01
CA TYR A 117 9.02 12.26 -2.65
C TYR A 117 10.01 12.52 -3.79
N HIS A 118 9.54 13.00 -4.95
CA HIS A 118 10.36 13.23 -6.13
C HIS A 118 11.19 12.00 -6.54
N LEU A 119 10.58 10.82 -6.47
CA LEU A 119 11.22 9.55 -6.83
C LEU A 119 11.40 9.46 -8.36
N LYS A 120 12.44 8.76 -8.80
CA LYS A 120 12.62 8.49 -10.24
C LYS A 120 11.60 7.44 -10.69
N LYS A 121 10.89 7.72 -11.79
CA LYS A 121 10.09 6.71 -12.50
C LYS A 121 11.01 5.91 -13.42
N ASP A 122 10.83 4.60 -13.42
CA ASP A 122 11.50 3.65 -14.30
C ASP A 122 10.86 3.60 -15.69
#